data_AF-A0A7T3U4X8-F1
#
_entry.id   AF-A0A7T3U4X8-F1
#
_cell.length_a   1.000
_cell.length_b   1.000
_cell.length_c   1.000
_cell.angle_alpha   90.00
_cell.angle_beta   90.00
_cell.angle_gamma   90.00
#
_symmetry.space_group_name_H-M   'P 1'
#
loop_
_entity.id
_entity.type
_entity.pdbx_description
1 polymer ?
#
loop_
_entity_poly.entity_id
_entity_poly.type
_entity_poly.pdbx_seq_one_letter_code
_entity_poly.pdbx_strand_id
1 'polypeptide(L)'
;AQCYNIYLNLFFILFFKLKFSLFKKMKDKFLDIFRPSFPNTLNISINKNVNNESKLKFDNNFIQWFIGFTDAEGCFLINIRNNKEVHFVFKITLHIDDIAVLYIIRDKLGIGIVSIEGKSCSFRIHSFQVIVDILLPIFDKYPLLTHKQLNYRDWKKAILLKNISKKNSWSLNIDTFNKILNIKKGMNNLRTNFNDYIISSDMISKNWLVGFVEGDGTFYFSNSTAVFGITQKDKQILEAISIFLKDIKLLPPYFDLVTPNKPNCIIKNNKVAYQLLVTDIDVLFQYIQPFFSELSFYSRKNIDFNIWSLGLYLIIYGYYNIPKGKELLLKLSNNMNSKRYFSNLSDFLDIKEIENLFNIDPPFDIHTRKSHFFLAKEHALRKGSRKGFKVCIYKNGKQIKGSPDL
;
A
#
# COMPACT_ATOMS: atom_id res chain seq x y z
N ALA A 1 -4.88 -48.60 -27.29
CA ALA A 1 -6.05 -47.88 -26.71
C ALA A 1 -5.95 -47.76 -25.18
N GLN A 2 -5.73 -48.85 -24.41
CA GLN A 2 -5.65 -48.79 -22.94
C GLN A 2 -4.47 -47.94 -22.39
N CYS A 3 -3.29 -47.97 -23.00
CA CYS A 3 -2.16 -47.14 -22.56
C CYS A 3 -2.35 -45.63 -22.78
N TYR A 4 -3.18 -45.23 -23.76
CA TYR A 4 -3.49 -43.82 -24.05
C TYR A 4 -4.48 -43.24 -23.01
N ASN A 5 -5.44 -44.06 -22.56
CA ASN A 5 -6.38 -43.70 -21.48
C ASN A 5 -5.70 -43.64 -20.09
N ILE A 6 -4.66 -44.43 -19.85
CA ILE A 6 -3.88 -44.38 -18.61
C ILE A 6 -3.02 -43.11 -18.57
N TYR A 7 -2.40 -42.72 -19.69
CA TYR A 7 -1.63 -41.47 -19.81
C TYR A 7 -2.51 -40.22 -19.67
N LEU A 8 -3.71 -40.20 -20.27
CA LEU A 8 -4.69 -39.12 -20.10
C LEU A 8 -5.15 -39.02 -18.64
N ASN A 9 -5.41 -40.13 -17.96
CA ASN A 9 -5.79 -40.13 -16.54
C ASN A 9 -4.65 -39.67 -15.62
N LEU A 10 -3.41 -40.09 -15.85
CA LEU A 10 -2.25 -39.63 -15.08
C LEU A 10 -1.98 -38.14 -15.29
N PHE A 11 -2.14 -37.65 -16.52
CA PHE A 11 -2.02 -36.21 -16.82
C PHE A 11 -3.16 -35.41 -16.19
N PHE A 12 -4.40 -35.91 -16.23
CA PHE A 12 -5.55 -35.31 -15.54
C PHE A 12 -5.34 -35.26 -14.02
N ILE A 13 -4.82 -36.33 -13.41
CA ILE A 13 -4.54 -36.43 -11.97
C ILE A 13 -3.37 -35.51 -11.57
N LEU A 14 -2.31 -35.41 -12.38
CA LEU A 14 -1.21 -34.47 -12.15
C LEU A 14 -1.69 -33.01 -12.28
N PHE A 15 -2.52 -32.72 -13.29
CA PHE A 15 -3.07 -31.40 -13.56
C PHE A 15 -4.09 -30.98 -12.46
N PHE A 16 -4.92 -31.90 -11.98
CA PHE A 16 -5.77 -31.69 -10.80
C PHE A 16 -4.96 -31.48 -9.52
N LYS A 17 -3.87 -32.23 -9.32
CA LYS A 17 -2.95 -32.04 -8.18
C LYS A 17 -2.25 -30.68 -8.22
N LEU A 18 -1.92 -30.15 -9.40
CA LEU A 18 -1.30 -28.83 -9.58
C LEU A 18 -2.29 -27.68 -9.37
N LYS A 19 -3.53 -27.78 -9.86
CA LYS A 19 -4.64 -26.86 -9.55
C LYS A 19 -4.84 -26.68 -8.04
N PHE A 20 -4.85 -27.80 -7.32
CA PHE A 20 -5.00 -27.80 -5.86
C PHE A 20 -3.79 -27.21 -5.12
N SER A 21 -2.59 -27.19 -5.72
CA SER A 21 -1.38 -26.68 -5.08
C SER A 21 -1.41 -25.16 -4.88
N LEU A 22 -1.84 -24.41 -5.91
CA LEU A 22 -1.96 -22.95 -5.82
C LEU A 22 -3.04 -22.54 -4.82
N PHE A 23 -4.21 -23.18 -4.95
CA PHE A 23 -5.33 -23.06 -4.03
C PHE A 23 -4.90 -23.35 -2.58
N LYS A 24 -4.21 -24.47 -2.34
CA LYS A 24 -3.79 -24.88 -1.01
C LYS A 24 -2.76 -23.93 -0.42
N LYS A 25 -1.77 -23.48 -1.19
CA LYS A 25 -0.81 -22.45 -0.75
C LYS A 25 -1.50 -21.14 -0.38
N MET A 26 -2.49 -20.72 -1.16
CA MET A 26 -3.26 -19.51 -0.86
C MET A 26 -4.15 -19.67 0.37
N LYS A 27 -4.86 -20.81 0.47
CA LYS A 27 -5.65 -21.19 1.64
C LYS A 27 -4.77 -21.21 2.89
N ASP A 28 -3.60 -21.84 2.85
CA ASP A 28 -2.68 -21.95 3.97
C ASP A 28 -2.15 -20.56 4.38
N LYS A 29 -1.71 -19.74 3.41
CA LYS A 29 -1.34 -18.34 3.68
C LYS A 29 -2.47 -17.54 4.31
N PHE A 30 -3.72 -17.79 3.90
CA PHE A 30 -4.88 -17.09 4.43
C PHE A 30 -5.28 -17.58 5.82
N LEU A 31 -5.19 -18.88 6.08
CA LEU A 31 -5.36 -19.47 7.40
C LEU A 31 -4.29 -18.96 8.38
N ASP A 32 -3.08 -18.71 7.90
CA ASP A 32 -2.02 -18.09 8.70
C ASP A 32 -2.35 -16.65 9.11
N ILE A 33 -3.14 -15.91 8.34
CA ILE A 33 -3.63 -14.56 8.71
C ILE A 33 -4.62 -14.65 9.89
N PHE A 34 -5.40 -15.72 9.99
CA PHE A 34 -6.33 -15.94 11.10
C PHE A 34 -5.68 -16.52 12.35
N ARG A 35 -4.48 -17.08 12.23
CA ARG A 35 -3.70 -17.40 13.43
C ARG A 35 -3.31 -16.06 14.04
N PRO A 36 -3.75 -15.75 15.28
CA PRO A 36 -3.29 -14.54 15.94
C PRO A 36 -1.78 -14.62 16.00
N SER A 37 -1.11 -13.84 15.14
CA SER A 37 0.27 -13.48 15.33
C SER A 37 0.26 -12.46 16.46
N PHE A 38 0.19 -12.97 17.69
CA PHE A 38 0.91 -12.27 18.73
C PHE A 38 2.32 -12.13 18.17
N PRO A 39 2.88 -10.90 18.07
CA PRO A 39 4.31 -10.81 17.86
C PRO A 39 4.89 -11.60 19.04
N ASN A 40 5.39 -12.81 18.76
CA ASN A 40 6.25 -13.51 19.69
C ASN A 40 7.21 -12.43 20.15
N THR A 41 7.14 -12.14 21.45
CA THR A 41 7.99 -11.19 22.15
C THR A 41 9.28 -11.09 21.36
N LEU A 42 9.50 -9.94 20.71
CA LEU A 42 10.76 -9.66 20.05
C LEU A 42 11.80 -10.10 21.07
N ASN A 43 12.51 -11.19 20.79
CA ASN A 43 13.65 -11.60 21.58
C ASN A 43 14.69 -10.53 21.26
N ILE A 44 14.55 -9.40 21.95
CA ILE A 44 15.56 -8.39 22.05
C ILE A 44 16.64 -9.12 22.83
N SER A 45 17.62 -9.68 22.12
CA SER A 45 18.93 -9.87 22.69
C SER A 45 19.43 -8.47 23.04
N ILE A 46 19.08 -8.00 24.24
CA ILE A 46 19.74 -6.86 24.85
C ILE A 46 21.13 -7.38 25.15
N ASN A 47 22.04 -7.24 24.19
CA ASN A 47 23.46 -7.29 24.45
C ASN A 47 23.77 -6.10 25.37
N LYS A 48 23.61 -6.31 26.68
CA LYS A 48 24.25 -5.49 27.72
C LYS A 48 25.74 -5.81 27.70
N ASN A 49 26.42 -5.41 26.63
CA ASN A 49 27.86 -5.22 26.65
C ASN A 49 28.09 -3.76 26.27
N VAL A 50 28.18 -2.96 27.32
CA VAL A 50 28.81 -1.64 27.31
C VAL A 50 30.25 -1.88 26.87
N ASN A 51 30.61 -1.43 25.67
CA ASN A 51 31.91 -0.86 25.31
C ASN A 51 31.89 -0.34 23.85
N ASN A 52 32.02 0.99 23.73
CA ASN A 52 32.50 1.84 22.63
C ASN A 52 32.12 1.57 21.15
N GLU A 53 31.48 2.58 20.55
CA GLU A 53 31.38 2.89 19.11
C GLU A 53 30.71 1.89 18.15
N SER A 54 29.65 1.19 18.57
CA SER A 54 28.76 0.56 17.58
C SER A 54 27.88 1.61 16.91
N LYS A 55 28.23 2.06 15.70
CA LYS A 55 27.31 2.82 14.82
C LYS A 55 25.95 2.11 14.81
N LEU A 56 24.88 2.82 15.20
CA LEU A 56 23.50 2.32 15.12
C LEU A 56 23.24 1.79 13.70
N LYS A 57 23.17 0.47 13.56
CA LYS A 57 22.94 -0.19 12.28
C LYS A 57 21.44 -0.48 12.16
N PHE A 58 20.72 0.47 11.56
CA PHE A 58 19.32 0.27 11.25
C PHE A 58 19.14 -0.76 10.14
N ASP A 59 18.05 -1.55 10.22
CA ASP A 59 17.61 -2.38 9.11
C ASP A 59 17.28 -1.50 7.89
N ASN A 60 17.99 -1.71 6.78
CA ASN A 60 17.83 -0.89 5.58
C ASN A 60 16.42 -1.01 5.00
N ASN A 61 15.78 -2.18 5.09
CA ASN A 61 14.41 -2.37 4.58
C ASN A 61 13.42 -1.53 5.38
N PHE A 62 13.50 -1.61 6.71
CA PHE A 62 12.72 -0.74 7.59
C PHE A 62 12.99 0.74 7.36
N ILE A 63 14.23 1.18 7.18
CA ILE A 63 14.51 2.59 6.92
C ILE A 63 13.89 3.05 5.60
N GLN A 64 14.04 2.30 4.51
CA GLN A 64 13.38 2.63 3.24
C GLN A 64 11.86 2.73 3.40
N TRP A 65 11.25 1.79 4.14
CA TRP A 65 9.84 1.85 4.50
C TRP A 65 9.50 3.12 5.30
N PHE A 66 10.30 3.46 6.31
CA PHE A 66 10.08 4.64 7.16
C PHE A 66 10.16 5.94 6.35
N ILE A 67 11.03 6.02 5.35
CA ILE A 67 11.10 7.14 4.42
C ILE A 67 9.82 7.23 3.57
N GLY A 68 9.35 6.10 3.01
CA GLY A 68 8.09 6.06 2.26
C GLY A 68 6.89 6.46 3.11
N PHE A 69 6.80 5.94 4.34
CA PHE A 69 5.76 6.30 5.29
C PHE A 69 5.86 7.77 5.72
N THR A 70 7.08 8.31 5.83
CA THR A 70 7.32 9.73 6.07
C THR A 70 6.87 10.59 4.89
N ASP A 71 7.09 10.16 3.64
CA ASP A 71 6.61 10.85 2.44
C ASP A 71 5.08 10.99 2.43
N ALA A 72 4.36 10.00 2.94
CA ALA A 72 2.91 10.08 3.14
C ALA A 72 2.56 10.93 4.39
N GLU A 73 2.94 10.49 5.59
CA GLU A 73 2.35 10.95 6.87
C GLU A 73 3.24 11.90 7.70
N GLY A 74 4.52 12.02 7.34
CA GLY A 74 5.49 12.81 8.11
C GLY A 74 5.41 14.32 7.89
N CYS A 75 5.93 15.07 8.85
CA CYS A 75 5.97 16.53 8.82
C CYS A 75 7.25 17.07 9.49
N PHE A 76 7.85 18.08 8.88
CA PHE A 76 9.03 18.79 9.38
C PHE A 76 8.63 20.19 9.83
N LEU A 77 8.78 20.48 11.12
CA LEU A 77 8.28 21.70 11.75
C LEU A 77 9.41 22.54 12.34
N ILE A 78 9.29 23.86 12.16
CA ILE A 78 10.06 24.88 12.87
C ILE A 78 9.09 25.63 13.76
N ASN A 79 9.20 25.49 15.07
CA ASN A 79 8.36 26.19 16.06
C ASN A 79 9.14 27.37 16.65
N ILE A 80 8.45 28.49 16.85
CA ILE A 80 9.02 29.70 17.44
C ILE A 80 8.38 29.90 18.81
N ARG A 81 9.19 30.16 19.84
CA ARG A 81 8.73 30.50 21.17
C ARG A 81 9.33 31.84 21.60
N ASN A 82 8.50 32.69 22.21
CA ASN A 82 8.89 34.01 22.74
C ASN A 82 9.64 34.91 21.75
N ASN A 83 9.42 34.73 20.44
CA ASN A 83 10.13 35.44 19.35
C ASN A 83 11.67 35.37 19.40
N LYS A 84 12.25 34.40 20.12
CA LYS A 84 13.70 34.26 20.29
C LYS A 84 14.17 32.80 20.22
N GLU A 85 13.31 31.86 20.57
CA GLU A 85 13.65 30.44 20.63
C GLU A 85 13.09 29.71 19.41
N VAL A 86 13.94 28.91 18.76
CA VAL A 86 13.58 28.08 17.62
C VAL A 86 13.67 26.61 18.03
N HIS A 87 12.59 25.86 17.84
CA HIS A 87 12.55 24.41 18.07
C HIS A 87 12.27 23.68 16.76
N PHE A 88 12.99 22.59 16.54
CA PHE A 88 12.80 21.74 15.37
C PHE A 88 12.09 20.47 15.81
N VAL A 89 11.04 20.09 15.08
CA VAL A 89 10.26 18.89 15.39
C VAL A 89 10.03 18.10 14.10
N PHE A 90 10.40 16.84 14.11
CA PHE A 90 9.84 15.85 13.19
C PHE A 90 8.63 15.20 13.83
N LYS A 91 7.52 15.11 13.09
CA LYS A 91 6.24 14.63 13.61
C LYS A 91 5.53 13.76 12.58
N ILE A 92 5.01 12.61 13.01
CA ILE A 92 3.99 11.82 12.30
C ILE A 92 2.74 11.84 13.17
N THR A 93 1.57 12.12 12.59
CA THR A 93 0.30 12.19 13.33
C THR A 93 -0.74 11.33 12.64
N LEU A 94 -1.34 10.40 13.37
CA LEU A 94 -2.32 9.45 12.85
C LEU A 94 -3.57 9.45 13.74
N HIS A 95 -4.62 8.76 13.31
CA HIS A 95 -5.72 8.40 14.19
C HIS A 95 -5.23 7.45 15.30
N ILE A 96 -5.86 7.48 16.47
CA ILE A 96 -5.46 6.64 17.62
C ILE A 96 -5.45 5.14 17.29
N ASP A 97 -6.34 4.75 16.39
CA ASP A 97 -6.45 3.43 15.79
C ASP A 97 -5.16 2.89 15.19
N ASP A 98 -4.27 3.77 14.72
CA ASP A 98 -3.00 3.42 14.07
C ASP A 98 -1.80 3.63 15.00
N ILE A 99 -2.00 3.81 16.32
CA ILE A 99 -0.91 4.07 17.27
C ILE A 99 0.16 2.99 17.28
N ALA A 100 -0.19 1.74 16.98
CA ALA A 100 0.74 0.62 16.95
C ALA A 100 1.94 0.88 16.01
N VAL A 101 1.71 1.47 14.82
CA VAL A 101 2.81 1.77 13.89
C VAL A 101 3.76 2.84 14.46
N LEU A 102 3.25 3.78 15.25
CA LEU A 102 4.09 4.81 15.88
C LEU A 102 4.99 4.24 16.96
N TYR A 103 4.52 3.26 17.73
CA TYR A 103 5.35 2.52 18.68
C TYR A 103 6.41 1.68 17.96
N ILE A 104 6.05 0.99 16.87
CA ILE A 104 7.01 0.26 16.04
C ILE A 104 8.11 1.19 15.52
N ILE A 105 7.75 2.38 15.03
CA ILE A 105 8.71 3.39 14.56
C ILE A 105 9.66 3.81 15.70
N ARG A 106 9.12 4.16 16.86
CA ARG A 106 9.91 4.53 18.05
C ARG A 106 10.90 3.43 18.41
N ASP A 107 10.43 2.19 18.48
CA ASP A 107 11.22 1.06 18.97
C ASP A 107 12.31 0.65 17.97
N LYS A 108 12.01 0.67 16.67
CA LYS A 108 13.00 0.37 15.62
C LYS A 108 14.03 1.47 15.40
N LEU A 109 13.66 2.74 15.61
CA LEU A 109 14.61 3.86 15.56
C LEU A 109 15.37 4.06 16.88
N GLY A 110 14.84 3.58 18.01
CA GLY A 110 15.39 3.78 19.34
C GLY A 110 15.30 5.24 19.83
N ILE A 111 14.52 6.08 19.16
CA ILE A 111 14.41 7.53 19.43
C ILE A 111 12.98 8.03 19.28
N GLY A 112 12.73 9.21 19.84
CA GLY A 112 11.44 9.89 19.76
C GLY A 112 10.46 9.45 20.84
N ILE A 113 9.31 10.12 20.87
CA ILE A 113 8.25 9.89 21.85
C ILE A 113 6.92 9.69 21.12
N VAL A 114 6.07 8.82 21.67
CA VAL A 114 4.68 8.64 21.23
C VAL A 114 3.77 9.27 22.27
N SER A 115 2.80 10.06 21.82
CA SER A 115 1.82 10.73 22.68
C SER A 115 0.42 10.62 22.09
N ILE A 116 -0.59 10.60 22.95
CA ILE A 116 -2.00 10.53 22.59
C ILE A 116 -2.67 11.87 22.92
N GLU A 117 -3.52 12.35 22.01
CA GLU A 117 -4.29 13.58 22.16
C GLU A 117 -5.69 13.39 21.55
N GLY A 118 -6.67 13.09 22.40
CA GLY A 118 -8.03 12.78 21.96
C GLY A 118 -8.06 11.55 21.03
N LYS A 119 -8.57 11.73 19.81
CA LYS A 119 -8.64 10.69 18.76
C LYS A 119 -7.39 10.63 17.87
N SER A 120 -6.35 11.41 18.19
CA SER A 120 -5.11 11.44 17.44
C SER A 120 -3.96 10.93 18.29
N CYS A 121 -2.98 10.31 17.64
CA CYS A 121 -1.71 9.96 18.24
C CYS A 121 -0.57 10.57 17.42
N SER A 122 0.60 10.77 18.03
CA SER A 122 1.75 11.32 17.33
C SER A 122 3.05 10.72 17.79
N PHE A 123 3.93 10.44 16.82
CA PHE A 123 5.34 10.19 17.03
C PHE A 123 6.10 11.51 16.84
N ARG A 124 6.96 11.90 17.78
CA ARG A 124 7.67 13.18 17.74
C ARG A 124 9.13 13.02 18.12
N ILE A 125 10.01 13.65 17.35
CA ILE A 125 11.42 13.84 17.68
C ILE A 125 11.66 15.34 17.78
N HIS A 126 12.01 15.83 18.97
CA HIS A 126 12.21 17.25 19.26
C HIS A 126 13.57 17.56 19.92
N SER A 127 14.31 16.53 20.37
CA SER A 127 15.66 16.70 20.88
C SER A 127 16.59 17.13 19.74
N PHE A 128 17.19 18.32 19.88
CA PHE A 128 18.03 18.89 18.85
C PHE A 128 19.24 18.00 18.53
N GLN A 129 19.86 17.41 19.55
CA GLN A 129 21.02 16.54 19.38
C GLN A 129 20.65 15.27 18.63
N VAL A 130 19.55 14.62 19.03
CA VAL A 130 19.03 13.42 18.34
C VAL A 130 18.68 13.71 16.88
N ILE A 131 18.10 14.88 16.61
CA ILE A 131 17.81 15.31 15.24
C ILE A 131 19.10 15.39 14.41
N VAL A 132 20.12 16.07 14.93
CA VAL A 132 21.38 16.29 14.21
C VAL A 132 22.16 14.99 14.02
N ASP A 133 22.30 14.19 15.07
CA ASP A 133 23.22 13.04 15.08
C ASP A 133 22.61 11.77 14.51
N ILE A 134 21.28 11.64 14.52
CA ILE A 134 20.60 10.39 14.14
C ILE A 134 19.62 10.64 12.99
N LEU A 135 18.71 11.61 13.14
CA LEU A 135 17.62 11.78 12.18
C LEU A 135 18.08 12.36 10.83
N LEU A 136 18.93 13.39 10.84
CA LEU A 136 19.47 13.98 9.61
C LEU A 136 20.27 12.94 8.79
N PRO A 137 21.18 12.13 9.37
CA PRO A 137 21.86 11.06 8.65
C PRO A 137 20.92 10.04 7.98
N ILE A 138 19.77 9.74 8.58
CA ILE A 138 18.77 8.83 7.98
C ILE A 138 18.20 9.42 6.68
N PHE A 139 17.70 10.66 6.73
CA PHE A 139 17.11 11.34 5.58
C PHE A 139 18.14 11.81 4.54
N ASP A 140 19.40 11.99 4.94
CA ASP A 140 20.50 12.27 4.02
C ASP A 140 20.92 11.03 3.23
N LYS A 141 20.93 9.87 3.88
CA LYS A 141 21.24 8.59 3.23
C LYS A 141 20.11 8.13 2.31
N TYR A 142 18.86 8.37 2.70
CA TYR A 142 17.68 7.99 1.94
C TYR A 142 16.78 9.21 1.72
N PRO A 143 16.88 9.87 0.55
CA PRO A 143 16.10 11.07 0.28
C PRO A 143 14.60 10.76 0.22
N LEU A 144 13.79 11.72 0.64
CA LEU A 144 12.35 11.70 0.39
C LEU A 144 12.10 11.88 -1.11
N LEU A 145 11.04 11.24 -1.59
CA LEU A 145 10.71 11.14 -2.99
C LEU A 145 9.45 11.92 -3.35
N THR A 146 8.89 12.76 -2.47
CA THR A 146 7.81 13.71 -2.81
C THR A 146 8.28 15.16 -2.65
N HIS A 147 7.39 16.13 -2.95
CA HIS A 147 7.59 17.54 -2.57
C HIS A 147 8.01 17.76 -1.09
N LYS A 148 7.78 16.78 -0.20
CA LYS A 148 8.24 16.81 1.19
C LYS A 148 9.77 16.87 1.31
N GLN A 149 10.51 16.41 0.30
CA GLN A 149 11.96 16.55 0.23
C GLN A 149 12.41 18.02 0.25
N LEU A 150 11.64 18.92 -0.36
CA LEU A 150 11.94 20.35 -0.34
C LEU A 150 11.79 20.92 1.09
N ASN A 151 10.77 20.46 1.82
CA ASN A 151 10.59 20.83 3.22
C ASN A 151 11.70 20.27 4.10
N TYR A 152 12.14 19.04 3.87
CA TYR A 152 13.29 18.47 4.58
C TYR A 152 14.57 19.28 4.33
N ARG A 153 14.87 19.64 3.07
CA ARG A 153 16.05 20.44 2.72
C ARG A 153 16.07 21.80 3.44
N ASP A 154 14.94 22.50 3.43
CA ASP A 154 14.80 23.78 4.13
C ASP A 154 14.88 23.62 5.66
N TRP A 155 14.24 22.58 6.19
CA TRP A 155 14.31 22.25 7.62
C TRP A 155 15.76 21.95 8.07
N LYS A 156 16.48 21.13 7.30
CA LYS A 156 17.90 20.83 7.52
C LYS A 156 18.75 22.10 7.46
N LYS A 157 18.54 22.96 6.46
CA LYS A 157 19.26 24.25 6.33
C LYS A 157 19.07 25.10 7.59
N ALA A 158 17.86 25.20 8.10
CA ALA A 158 17.57 25.94 9.34
C ALA A 158 18.22 25.29 10.58
N ILE A 159 18.25 23.96 10.67
CA ILE A 159 18.96 23.24 11.74
C ILE A 159 20.45 23.54 11.72
N LEU A 160 21.08 23.51 10.54
CA LEU A 160 22.51 23.79 10.38
C LEU A 160 22.85 25.24 10.77
N LEU A 161 22.02 26.21 10.38
CA LEU A 161 22.16 27.60 10.82
C LEU A 161 22.14 27.73 12.35
N LYS A 162 21.19 27.06 13.02
CA LYS A 162 21.16 27.03 14.49
C LYS A 162 22.38 26.34 15.09
N ASN A 163 22.84 25.24 14.50
CA ASN A 163 23.97 24.46 15.02
C ASN A 163 25.27 25.27 14.99
N ILE A 164 25.51 26.03 13.93
CA ILE A 164 26.67 26.94 13.81
C ILE A 164 26.59 28.05 14.86
N SER A 165 25.41 28.66 15.05
CA SER A 165 25.23 29.76 16.02
C SER A 165 25.33 29.31 17.48
N LYS A 166 24.91 28.08 17.81
CA LYS A 166 24.92 27.54 19.19
C LYS A 166 26.32 27.40 19.77
N LYS A 167 27.37 27.30 18.95
CA LYS A 167 28.75 27.31 19.42
C LYS A 167 29.13 28.62 20.14
N ASN A 168 28.35 29.70 19.96
CA ASN A 168 28.70 31.03 20.42
C ASN A 168 27.75 31.63 21.50
N SER A 169 26.59 31.02 21.80
CA SER A 169 25.65 31.42 22.88
C SER A 169 24.43 30.49 22.95
N TRP A 170 23.71 30.50 24.09
CA TRP A 170 22.40 29.83 24.27
C TRP A 170 21.26 30.49 23.48
N SER A 171 21.35 31.80 23.22
CA SER A 171 20.38 32.57 22.44
C SER A 171 20.83 32.71 20.98
N LEU A 172 19.90 32.61 20.03
CA LEU A 172 20.20 32.86 18.62
C LEU A 172 20.45 34.35 18.40
N ASN A 173 21.50 34.68 17.65
CA ASN A 173 21.68 36.02 17.11
C ASN A 173 20.48 36.38 16.19
N ILE A 174 20.04 37.64 16.25
CA ILE A 174 18.92 38.18 15.48
C ILE A 174 18.99 37.88 13.97
N ASP A 175 20.17 37.92 13.36
CA ASP A 175 20.37 37.62 11.95
C ASP A 175 20.10 36.14 11.64
N THR A 176 20.58 35.25 12.51
CA THR A 176 20.34 33.80 12.36
C THR A 176 18.86 33.49 12.57
N PHE A 177 18.24 34.13 13.55
CA PHE A 177 16.81 34.01 13.80
C PHE A 177 15.98 34.45 12.58
N ASN A 178 16.27 35.63 12.02
CA ASN A 178 15.59 36.16 10.83
C ASN A 178 15.78 35.27 9.59
N LYS A 179 16.99 34.70 9.40
CA LYS A 179 17.24 33.72 8.32
C LYS A 179 16.38 32.48 8.47
N ILE A 180 16.27 31.92 9.69
CA ILE A 180 15.41 30.75 9.96
C ILE A 180 13.93 31.11 9.78
N LEU A 181 13.49 32.29 10.19
CA LEU A 181 12.13 32.76 9.96
C LEU A 181 11.80 32.83 8.47
N ASN A 182 12.72 33.34 7.66
CA ASN A 182 12.53 33.44 6.22
C ASN A 182 12.40 32.04 5.57
N ILE A 183 13.23 31.08 5.99
CA ILE A 183 13.12 29.68 5.54
C ILE A 183 11.74 29.11 5.91
N LYS A 184 11.30 29.28 7.17
CA LYS A 184 10.01 28.79 7.66
C LYS A 184 8.82 29.29 6.82
N LYS A 185 8.88 30.51 6.29
CA LYS A 185 7.81 31.09 5.46
C LYS A 185 7.59 30.34 4.14
N GLY A 186 8.58 29.61 3.64
CA GLY A 186 8.49 28.81 2.41
C GLY A 186 8.23 27.33 2.64
N MET A 187 7.94 26.89 3.87
CA MET A 187 7.79 25.48 4.23
C MET A 187 6.34 25.01 4.37
N ASN A 188 6.14 23.71 4.17
CA ASN A 188 4.89 22.98 4.39
C ASN A 188 3.74 23.62 3.59
N ASN A 189 2.60 23.92 4.24
CA ASN A 189 1.42 24.50 3.58
C ASN A 189 1.65 25.91 3.02
N LEU A 190 2.76 26.58 3.36
CA LEU A 190 3.12 27.89 2.83
C LEU A 190 3.98 27.81 1.57
N ARG A 191 4.44 26.61 1.18
CA ARG A 191 5.27 26.43 -0.01
C ARG A 191 4.45 26.61 -1.29
N THR A 192 4.95 27.44 -2.18
CA THR A 192 4.37 27.67 -3.52
C THR A 192 5.29 27.25 -4.67
N ASN A 193 6.59 27.09 -4.42
CA ASN A 193 7.58 26.68 -5.42
C ASN A 193 8.01 25.22 -5.23
N PHE A 194 7.93 24.45 -6.32
CA PHE A 194 8.24 23.02 -6.37
C PHE A 194 9.30 22.66 -7.43
N ASN A 195 10.01 23.63 -8.02
CA ASN A 195 10.85 23.43 -9.20
C ASN A 195 12.15 22.61 -8.98
N ASP A 196 12.65 22.52 -7.74
CA ASP A 196 13.92 21.84 -7.42
C ASP A 196 13.76 20.37 -6.99
N TYR A 197 12.57 19.84 -7.22
CA TYR A 197 12.21 18.45 -6.93
C TYR A 197 12.33 17.64 -8.22
N ILE A 198 13.21 16.63 -8.18
CA ILE A 198 13.45 15.70 -9.27
C ILE A 198 13.13 14.31 -8.74
N ILE A 199 12.35 13.55 -9.50
CA ILE A 199 11.98 12.19 -9.18
C ILE A 199 12.07 11.32 -10.43
N SER A 200 12.60 10.12 -10.28
CA SER A 200 12.60 9.09 -11.30
C SER A 200 12.24 7.73 -10.68
N SER A 201 11.75 6.81 -11.52
CA SER A 201 11.24 5.51 -11.04
C SER A 201 12.32 4.61 -10.43
N ASP A 202 13.57 4.77 -10.84
CA ASP A 202 14.75 4.06 -10.32
C ASP A 202 15.11 4.45 -8.87
N MET A 203 14.65 5.63 -8.41
CA MET A 203 14.79 6.03 -7.00
C MET A 203 13.82 5.28 -6.07
N ILE A 204 12.76 4.70 -6.63
CA ILE A 204 11.71 4.01 -5.86
C ILE A 204 12.21 2.61 -5.52
N SER A 205 12.35 2.33 -4.22
CA SER A 205 12.59 0.97 -3.73
C SER A 205 11.26 0.28 -3.38
N LYS A 206 11.27 -1.07 -3.38
CA LYS A 206 10.09 -1.85 -2.98
C LYS A 206 9.60 -1.48 -1.58
N ASN A 207 10.53 -1.35 -0.63
CA ASN A 207 10.23 -1.01 0.76
C ASN A 207 9.71 0.43 0.91
N TRP A 208 10.28 1.39 0.17
CA TRP A 208 9.74 2.75 0.12
C TRP A 208 8.30 2.74 -0.40
N LEU A 209 8.01 1.98 -1.47
CA LEU A 209 6.67 1.95 -2.05
C LEU A 209 5.62 1.40 -1.07
N VAL A 210 5.92 0.30 -0.36
CA VAL A 210 4.97 -0.21 0.66
C VAL A 210 4.80 0.80 1.79
N GLY A 211 5.87 1.45 2.27
CA GLY A 211 5.75 2.50 3.28
C GLY A 211 4.87 3.66 2.83
N PHE A 212 5.02 4.12 1.59
CA PHE A 212 4.20 5.17 1.01
C PHE A 212 2.74 4.73 0.85
N VAL A 213 2.50 3.50 0.39
CA VAL A 213 1.16 2.89 0.26
C VAL A 213 0.48 2.70 1.62
N GLU A 214 1.23 2.44 2.69
CA GLU A 214 0.65 2.30 4.02
C GLU A 214 0.06 3.61 4.58
N GLY A 215 0.52 4.77 4.09
CA GLY A 215 -0.12 6.07 4.34
C GLY A 215 -1.14 6.44 3.26
N ASP A 216 -0.68 6.69 2.03
CA ASP A 216 -1.48 7.30 0.94
C ASP A 216 -2.16 6.28 -0.01
N GLY A 217 -1.90 4.99 0.19
CA GLY A 217 -2.47 3.91 -0.60
C GLY A 217 -3.86 3.47 -0.12
N THR A 218 -4.60 2.85 -1.03
CA THR A 218 -5.92 2.28 -0.75
C THR A 218 -6.11 0.95 -1.48
N PHE A 219 -6.77 0.02 -0.79
CA PHE A 219 -7.22 -1.26 -1.32
C PHE A 219 -8.72 -1.34 -1.08
N TYR A 220 -9.53 -1.47 -2.14
CA TYR A 220 -10.98 -1.48 -2.00
C TYR A 220 -11.69 -2.24 -3.11
N PHE A 221 -13.00 -2.40 -2.97
CA PHE A 221 -13.87 -2.96 -4.01
C PHE A 221 -14.84 -1.90 -4.52
N SER A 222 -15.02 -1.83 -5.84
CA SER A 222 -16.03 -1.00 -6.51
C SER A 222 -16.89 -1.89 -7.41
N ASN A 223 -18.20 -1.98 -7.15
CA ASN A 223 -19.12 -2.84 -7.91
C ASN A 223 -18.59 -4.27 -8.14
N SER A 224 -18.06 -4.91 -7.10
CA SER A 224 -17.41 -6.25 -7.16
C SER A 224 -16.12 -6.32 -7.98
N THR A 225 -15.50 -5.17 -8.30
CA THR A 225 -14.17 -5.09 -8.91
C THR A 225 -13.16 -4.72 -7.84
N ALA A 226 -12.06 -5.47 -7.73
CA ALA A 226 -10.95 -5.13 -6.85
C ALA A 226 -10.18 -3.94 -7.42
N VAL A 227 -9.77 -3.02 -6.55
CA VAL A 227 -9.00 -1.83 -6.93
C VAL A 227 -7.85 -1.62 -5.96
N PHE A 228 -6.66 -1.37 -6.51
CA PHE A 228 -5.53 -0.76 -5.81
C PHE A 228 -5.38 0.68 -6.28
N GLY A 229 -5.13 1.61 -5.37
CA GLY A 229 -4.86 2.99 -5.75
C GLY A 229 -3.99 3.76 -4.77
N ILE A 230 -3.49 4.90 -5.23
CA ILE A 230 -2.72 5.87 -4.45
C ILE A 230 -3.26 7.25 -4.78
N THR A 231 -3.49 8.08 -3.76
CA THR A 231 -3.97 9.46 -3.96
C THR A 231 -2.91 10.43 -3.49
N GLN A 232 -2.52 11.39 -4.34
CA GLN A 232 -1.46 12.34 -4.02
C GLN A 232 -1.65 13.65 -4.80
N LYS A 233 -1.28 14.79 -4.19
CA LYS A 233 -1.31 16.11 -4.85
C LYS A 233 -0.18 16.25 -5.87
N ASP A 234 0.96 15.65 -5.56
CA ASP A 234 2.11 15.54 -6.46
C ASP A 234 1.83 14.48 -7.54
N LYS A 235 1.63 14.94 -8.79
CA LYS A 235 1.39 14.06 -9.93
C LYS A 235 2.66 13.31 -10.35
N GLN A 236 3.83 13.93 -10.21
CA GLN A 236 5.09 13.40 -10.73
C GLN A 236 5.49 12.12 -10.01
N ILE A 237 5.29 12.06 -8.68
CA ILE A 237 5.53 10.82 -7.92
C ILE A 237 4.58 9.70 -8.36
N LEU A 238 3.32 9.99 -8.70
CA LEU A 238 2.40 8.96 -9.22
C LEU A 238 2.85 8.46 -10.59
N GLU A 239 3.35 9.34 -11.47
CA GLU A 239 3.91 8.95 -12.76
C GLU A 239 5.16 8.06 -12.58
N ALA A 240 6.06 8.41 -11.67
CA ALA A 240 7.23 7.59 -11.33
C ALA A 240 6.82 6.23 -10.74
N ILE A 241 5.84 6.18 -9.84
CA ILE A 241 5.29 4.91 -9.31
C ILE A 241 4.66 4.08 -10.43
N SER A 242 3.93 4.70 -11.36
CA SER A 242 3.34 4.00 -12.51
C SER A 242 4.40 3.32 -13.38
N ILE A 243 5.54 3.99 -13.61
CA ILE A 243 6.67 3.41 -14.34
C ILE A 243 7.31 2.28 -13.52
N PHE A 244 7.57 2.50 -12.24
CA PHE A 244 8.12 1.46 -11.34
C PHE A 244 7.26 0.19 -11.33
N LEU A 245 5.93 0.33 -11.26
CA LEU A 245 5.00 -0.80 -11.23
C LEU A 245 5.03 -1.61 -12.55
N LYS A 246 5.31 -0.99 -13.70
CA LYS A 246 5.44 -1.70 -14.99
C LYS A 246 6.63 -2.68 -15.00
N ASP A 247 7.67 -2.38 -14.23
CA ASP A 247 8.90 -3.18 -14.17
C ASP A 247 8.83 -4.34 -13.18
N ILE A 248 7.74 -4.46 -12.41
CA ILE A 248 7.53 -5.59 -11.51
C ILE A 248 7.54 -6.89 -12.34
N LYS A 249 8.35 -7.85 -11.87
CA LYS A 249 8.48 -9.17 -12.48
C LYS A 249 7.31 -10.06 -12.07
N LEU A 250 6.84 -10.84 -13.03
CA LEU A 250 5.93 -11.93 -12.75
C LEU A 250 6.73 -12.99 -11.97
N LEU A 251 6.12 -13.58 -10.94
CA LEU A 251 6.76 -14.57 -10.09
C LEU A 251 6.18 -15.96 -10.37
N PRO A 252 6.95 -17.06 -10.20
CA PRO A 252 6.35 -18.39 -10.09
C PRO A 252 5.37 -18.43 -8.90
N PRO A 253 4.22 -19.13 -8.99
CA PRO A 253 3.79 -20.06 -10.05
C PRO A 253 2.89 -19.43 -11.12
N TYR A 254 2.80 -18.11 -11.20
CA TYR A 254 1.87 -17.42 -12.12
C TYR A 254 2.23 -17.61 -13.61
N PHE A 255 3.42 -18.14 -13.92
CA PHE A 255 3.86 -18.45 -15.28
C PHE A 255 2.96 -19.43 -16.03
N ASP A 256 2.25 -20.30 -15.32
CA ASP A 256 1.36 -21.28 -15.94
C ASP A 256 -0.03 -20.74 -16.29
N LEU A 257 -0.34 -19.51 -15.86
CA LEU A 257 -1.61 -18.83 -16.07
C LEU A 257 -1.57 -17.93 -17.32
N VAL A 258 -2.69 -17.25 -17.59
CA VAL A 258 -2.73 -16.19 -18.61
C VAL A 258 -1.72 -15.11 -18.23
N THR A 259 -0.81 -14.74 -19.12
CA THR A 259 0.11 -13.62 -18.84
C THR A 259 -0.62 -12.31 -19.15
N PRO A 260 -0.96 -11.48 -18.15
CA PRO A 260 -1.60 -10.21 -18.42
C PRO A 260 -0.57 -9.19 -18.90
N ASN A 261 -1.07 -8.08 -19.45
CA ASN A 261 -0.24 -6.92 -19.73
C ASN A 261 0.48 -6.48 -18.44
N LYS A 262 1.63 -5.81 -18.59
CA LYS A 262 2.31 -5.19 -17.45
C LYS A 262 1.37 -4.20 -16.73
N PRO A 263 1.56 -3.97 -15.42
CA PRO A 263 0.74 -3.04 -14.67
C PRO A 263 0.61 -1.69 -15.37
N ASN A 264 -0.59 -1.40 -15.89
CA ASN A 264 -0.87 -0.14 -16.57
C ASN A 264 -1.76 0.71 -15.66
N CYS A 265 -1.15 1.65 -14.97
CA CYS A 265 -1.87 2.47 -14.00
C CYS A 265 -2.60 3.62 -14.69
N ILE A 266 -3.84 3.88 -14.27
CA ILE A 266 -4.64 5.01 -14.72
C ILE A 266 -4.45 6.15 -13.72
N ILE A 267 -4.01 7.32 -14.17
CA ILE A 267 -3.90 8.51 -13.33
C ILE A 267 -5.04 9.47 -13.67
N LYS A 268 -5.93 9.72 -12.69
CA LYS A 268 -7.10 10.62 -12.82
C LYS A 268 -6.92 11.82 -11.90
N ASN A 269 -7.42 12.98 -12.30
CA ASN A 269 -7.50 14.17 -11.44
C ASN A 269 -8.88 14.24 -10.77
N ASN A 270 -8.93 14.47 -9.45
CA ASN A 270 -10.17 14.59 -8.68
C ASN A 270 -10.40 16.02 -8.12
N LYS A 271 -10.05 17.05 -8.89
CA LYS A 271 -10.08 18.51 -8.56
C LYS A 271 -9.07 18.94 -7.49
N VAL A 272 -8.82 18.12 -6.48
CA VAL A 272 -7.96 18.46 -5.33
C VAL A 272 -6.63 17.72 -5.34
N ALA A 273 -6.59 16.54 -5.96
CA ALA A 273 -5.43 15.67 -6.04
C ALA A 273 -5.48 14.81 -7.32
N TYR A 274 -4.46 13.98 -7.48
CA TYR A 274 -4.40 12.94 -8.50
C TYR A 274 -4.57 11.58 -7.83
N GLN A 275 -5.16 10.64 -8.55
CA GLN A 275 -5.35 9.27 -8.13
C GLN A 275 -4.79 8.32 -9.18
N LEU A 276 -3.81 7.52 -8.77
CA LEU A 276 -3.31 6.38 -9.53
C LEU A 276 -4.16 5.17 -9.20
N LEU A 277 -4.60 4.43 -10.21
CA LEU A 277 -5.48 3.25 -10.07
C LEU A 277 -4.99 2.06 -10.90
N VAL A 278 -5.07 0.87 -10.32
CA VAL A 278 -4.96 -0.42 -11.01
C VAL A 278 -6.25 -1.19 -10.76
N THR A 279 -6.96 -1.57 -11.83
CA THR A 279 -8.29 -2.20 -11.77
C THR A 279 -8.38 -3.50 -12.56
N ASP A 280 -7.38 -3.82 -13.37
CA ASP A 280 -7.35 -5.07 -14.14
C ASP A 280 -7.13 -6.24 -13.18
N ILE A 281 -8.10 -7.16 -13.11
CA ILE A 281 -8.11 -8.25 -12.12
C ILE A 281 -6.92 -9.21 -12.33
N ASP A 282 -6.57 -9.51 -13.59
CA ASP A 282 -5.45 -10.40 -13.89
C ASP A 282 -4.13 -9.74 -13.47
N VAL A 283 -3.96 -8.44 -13.73
CA VAL A 283 -2.79 -7.66 -13.28
C VAL A 283 -2.71 -7.59 -11.76
N LEU A 284 -3.83 -7.30 -11.09
CA LEU A 284 -3.89 -7.22 -9.64
C LEU A 284 -3.50 -8.56 -9.01
N PHE A 285 -4.01 -9.67 -9.53
CA PHE A 285 -3.78 -11.01 -9.00
C PHE A 285 -2.36 -11.52 -9.25
N GLN A 286 -1.76 -11.20 -10.39
CA GLN A 286 -0.49 -11.79 -10.81
C GLN A 286 0.74 -10.90 -10.57
N TYR A 287 0.56 -9.58 -10.49
CA TYR A 287 1.66 -8.63 -10.25
C TYR A 287 1.53 -7.92 -8.90
N ILE A 288 0.41 -7.22 -8.67
CA ILE A 288 0.30 -6.30 -7.54
C ILE A 288 0.18 -7.05 -6.20
N GLN A 289 -0.74 -8.00 -6.10
CA GLN A 289 -0.95 -8.77 -4.89
C GLN A 289 0.32 -9.57 -4.50
N PRO A 290 0.98 -10.32 -5.40
CA PRO A 290 2.18 -11.06 -5.05
C PRO A 290 3.31 -10.14 -4.61
N PHE A 291 3.52 -9.02 -5.31
CA PHE A 291 4.52 -8.02 -4.98
C PHE A 291 4.39 -7.51 -3.55
N PHE A 292 3.19 -7.08 -3.14
CA PHE A 292 2.98 -6.58 -1.78
C PHE A 292 3.01 -7.71 -0.74
N SER A 293 2.58 -8.92 -1.09
CA SER A 293 2.57 -10.06 -0.16
C SER A 293 3.95 -10.52 0.30
N GLU A 294 5.02 -10.14 -0.41
CA GLU A 294 6.41 -10.43 -0.04
C GLU A 294 7.04 -9.34 0.84
N LEU A 295 6.35 -8.23 1.06
CA LEU A 295 6.87 -7.06 1.78
C LEU A 295 6.35 -7.00 3.21
N SER A 296 7.13 -6.35 4.08
CA SER A 296 6.73 -6.12 5.47
C SER A 296 5.86 -4.86 5.57
N PHE A 297 4.63 -5.05 6.03
CA PHE A 297 3.74 -3.97 6.44
C PHE A 297 3.87 -3.73 7.95
N TYR A 298 3.73 -2.48 8.38
CA TYR A 298 3.83 -2.08 9.79
C TYR A 298 2.62 -1.32 10.31
N SER A 299 1.70 -0.90 9.43
CA SER A 299 0.44 -0.22 9.76
C SER A 299 -0.76 -1.15 9.62
N ARG A 300 -1.94 -0.66 10.03
CA ARG A 300 -3.19 -1.41 9.85
C ARG A 300 -3.60 -1.56 8.40
N LYS A 301 -2.90 -0.93 7.44
CA LYS A 301 -3.13 -1.15 6.00
C LYS A 301 -2.91 -2.60 5.60
N ASN A 302 -2.06 -3.34 6.32
CA ASN A 302 -1.88 -4.78 6.11
C ASN A 302 -3.22 -5.55 6.20
N ILE A 303 -4.06 -5.16 7.16
CA ILE A 303 -5.37 -5.79 7.36
C ILE A 303 -6.26 -5.54 6.13
N ASP A 304 -6.28 -4.30 5.60
CA ASP A 304 -7.04 -3.98 4.38
C ASP A 304 -6.52 -4.75 3.17
N PHE A 305 -5.19 -4.79 3.01
CA PHE A 305 -4.54 -5.54 1.94
C PHE A 305 -4.89 -7.03 1.98
N ASN A 306 -4.95 -7.62 3.18
CA ASN A 306 -5.30 -9.03 3.37
C ASN A 306 -6.78 -9.32 3.06
N ILE A 307 -7.69 -8.50 3.58
CA ILE A 307 -9.13 -8.58 3.25
C ILE A 307 -9.34 -8.38 1.75
N TRP A 308 -8.65 -7.42 1.16
CA TRP A 308 -8.68 -7.15 -0.27
C TRP A 308 -8.13 -8.31 -1.10
N SER A 309 -7.04 -8.95 -0.65
CA SER A 309 -6.46 -10.12 -1.31
C SER A 309 -7.43 -11.29 -1.33
N LEU A 310 -8.17 -11.51 -0.24
CA LEU A 310 -9.22 -12.53 -0.19
C LEU A 310 -10.35 -12.21 -1.19
N GLY A 311 -10.85 -10.97 -1.20
CA GLY A 311 -11.90 -10.63 -2.15
C GLY A 311 -11.43 -10.66 -3.60
N LEU A 312 -10.18 -10.29 -3.89
CA LEU A 312 -9.55 -10.46 -5.21
C LEU A 312 -9.52 -11.94 -5.62
N TYR A 313 -9.24 -12.84 -4.68
CA TYR A 313 -9.31 -14.28 -4.90
C TYR A 313 -10.73 -14.75 -5.22
N LEU A 314 -11.74 -14.27 -4.48
CA LEU A 314 -13.15 -14.56 -4.78
C LEU A 314 -13.56 -14.09 -6.17
N ILE A 315 -12.97 -12.99 -6.64
CA ILE A 315 -13.23 -12.41 -7.96
C ILE A 315 -12.55 -13.24 -9.06
N ILE A 316 -11.24 -13.47 -8.98
CA ILE A 316 -10.47 -14.15 -10.04
C ILE A 316 -10.94 -15.59 -10.28
N TYR A 317 -11.38 -16.31 -9.23
CA TYR A 317 -11.94 -17.67 -9.34
C TYR A 317 -13.45 -17.69 -9.56
N GLY A 318 -14.11 -16.52 -9.60
CA GLY A 318 -15.52 -16.42 -9.92
C GLY A 318 -16.49 -16.78 -8.80
N TYR A 319 -16.02 -17.03 -7.56
CA TYR A 319 -16.86 -17.35 -6.40
C TYR A 319 -17.94 -16.29 -6.13
N TYR A 320 -17.70 -15.03 -6.50
CA TYR A 320 -18.70 -13.96 -6.41
C TYR A 320 -19.98 -14.21 -7.25
N ASN A 321 -19.97 -15.21 -8.15
CA ASN A 321 -21.14 -15.65 -8.92
C ASN A 321 -22.01 -16.70 -8.21
N ILE A 322 -21.63 -17.10 -6.99
CA ILE A 322 -22.38 -18.01 -6.10
C ILE A 322 -22.92 -17.18 -4.93
N PRO A 323 -24.15 -17.42 -4.41
CA PRO A 323 -24.72 -16.63 -3.32
C PRO A 323 -23.81 -16.45 -2.11
N LYS A 324 -23.24 -17.54 -1.57
CA LYS A 324 -22.32 -17.50 -0.43
C LYS A 324 -21.04 -16.69 -0.71
N GLY A 325 -20.45 -16.85 -1.90
CA GLY A 325 -19.25 -16.10 -2.28
C GLY A 325 -19.53 -14.61 -2.48
N LYS A 326 -20.71 -14.26 -2.99
CA LYS A 326 -21.17 -12.86 -3.09
C LYS A 326 -21.40 -12.24 -1.72
N GLU A 327 -22.05 -12.97 -0.82
CA GLU A 327 -22.27 -12.56 0.58
C GLU A 327 -20.94 -12.30 1.28
N LEU A 328 -19.98 -13.23 1.16
CA LEU A 328 -18.64 -13.05 1.72
C LEU A 328 -17.92 -11.84 1.12
N LEU A 329 -17.95 -11.64 -0.20
CA LEU A 329 -17.33 -10.46 -0.83
C LEU A 329 -17.93 -9.14 -0.33
N LEU A 330 -19.26 -9.09 -0.16
CA LEU A 330 -19.95 -7.92 0.41
C LEU A 330 -19.55 -7.70 1.88
N LYS A 331 -19.47 -8.78 2.66
CA LYS A 331 -19.01 -8.76 4.05
C LYS A 331 -17.58 -8.23 4.17
N LEU A 332 -16.66 -8.67 3.31
CA LEU A 332 -15.29 -8.14 3.24
C LEU A 332 -15.26 -6.66 2.88
N SER A 333 -15.99 -6.25 1.84
CA SER A 333 -16.07 -4.87 1.37
C SER A 333 -16.62 -3.90 2.44
N ASN A 334 -17.52 -4.39 3.29
CA ASN A 334 -18.11 -3.60 4.38
C ASN A 334 -17.28 -3.57 5.66
N ASN A 335 -16.13 -4.26 5.73
CA ASN A 335 -15.27 -4.33 6.90
C ASN A 335 -13.81 -3.92 6.60
N MET A 336 -13.59 -3.11 5.57
CA MET A 336 -12.28 -2.55 5.22
C MET A 336 -12.25 -1.02 5.28
N ASN A 337 -11.05 -0.47 5.34
CA ASN A 337 -10.76 0.95 5.38
C ASN A 337 -11.54 1.63 6.52
N SER A 338 -12.22 2.75 6.24
CA SER A 338 -12.99 3.52 7.22
C SER A 338 -14.22 2.80 7.78
N LYS A 339 -14.66 1.69 7.16
CA LYS A 339 -15.80 0.88 7.64
C LYS A 339 -15.37 -0.21 8.62
N ARG A 340 -14.10 -0.26 9.00
CA ARG A 340 -13.57 -1.29 9.89
C ARG A 340 -13.98 -1.00 11.33
N TYR A 341 -14.88 -1.81 11.88
CA TYR A 341 -15.36 -1.73 13.26
C TYR A 341 -15.09 -3.00 14.08
N PHE A 342 -13.93 -3.65 13.86
CA PHE A 342 -13.52 -4.84 14.61
C PHE A 342 -12.14 -4.67 15.25
N SER A 343 -11.92 -5.39 16.34
CA SER A 343 -10.63 -5.45 17.03
C SER A 343 -9.78 -6.61 16.51
N ASN A 344 -10.40 -7.76 16.24
CA ASN A 344 -9.76 -8.95 15.67
C ASN A 344 -10.47 -9.41 14.39
N LEU A 345 -9.73 -10.01 13.44
CA LEU A 345 -10.35 -10.53 12.21
C LEU A 345 -11.40 -11.62 12.49
N SER A 346 -11.20 -12.41 13.55
CA SER A 346 -12.13 -13.45 14.00
C SER A 346 -13.49 -12.90 14.43
N ASP A 347 -13.58 -11.61 14.76
CA ASP A 347 -14.83 -11.01 15.25
C ASP A 347 -15.88 -10.90 14.14
N PHE A 348 -15.46 -10.92 12.86
CA PHE A 348 -16.40 -10.86 11.74
C PHE A 348 -16.21 -12.00 10.72
N LEU A 349 -15.03 -12.60 10.58
CA LEU A 349 -14.81 -13.70 9.63
C LEU A 349 -14.78 -15.05 10.35
N ASP A 350 -15.60 -15.99 9.87
CA ASP A 350 -15.56 -17.39 10.28
C ASP A 350 -14.70 -18.19 9.31
N ILE A 351 -13.66 -18.83 9.84
CA ILE A 351 -12.77 -19.70 9.06
C ILE A 351 -13.57 -20.83 8.41
N LYS A 352 -14.52 -21.44 9.11
CA LYS A 352 -15.30 -22.57 8.59
C LYS A 352 -16.18 -22.13 7.43
N GLU A 353 -16.75 -20.94 7.47
CA GLU A 353 -17.51 -20.34 6.36
C GLU A 353 -16.66 -20.28 5.09
N ILE A 354 -15.42 -19.81 5.22
CA ILE A 354 -14.46 -19.64 4.12
C ILE A 354 -13.98 -21.00 3.60
N GLU A 355 -13.67 -21.93 4.49
CA GLU A 355 -13.29 -23.30 4.11
C GLU A 355 -14.40 -24.01 3.35
N ASN A 356 -15.64 -23.90 3.83
CA ASN A 356 -16.79 -24.49 3.16
C ASN A 356 -17.02 -23.90 1.77
N LEU A 357 -16.84 -22.58 1.60
CA LEU A 357 -16.91 -21.94 0.28
C LEU A 357 -15.80 -22.44 -0.64
N PHE A 358 -14.59 -22.57 -0.12
CA PHE A 358 -13.40 -22.98 -0.88
C PHE A 358 -13.37 -24.48 -1.20
N ASN A 359 -14.15 -25.30 -0.51
CA ASN A 359 -14.39 -26.70 -0.89
C ASN A 359 -15.31 -26.85 -2.12
N ILE A 360 -15.99 -25.78 -2.54
CA ILE A 360 -16.78 -25.78 -3.77
C ILE A 360 -15.84 -25.52 -4.94
N ASP A 361 -16.00 -26.28 -6.03
CA ASP A 361 -15.27 -26.05 -7.27
C ASP A 361 -15.43 -24.60 -7.75
N PRO A 362 -14.33 -23.91 -8.09
CA PRO A 362 -14.39 -22.52 -8.49
C PRO A 362 -15.16 -22.36 -9.80
N PRO A 363 -16.07 -21.37 -9.91
CA PRO A 363 -16.78 -21.09 -11.15
C PRO A 363 -15.88 -20.82 -12.35
N PHE A 364 -14.70 -20.23 -12.12
CA PHE A 364 -13.72 -19.92 -13.16
C PHE A 364 -12.49 -20.81 -13.04
N ASP A 365 -12.09 -21.39 -14.17
CA ASP A 365 -10.85 -22.16 -14.29
C ASP A 365 -9.72 -21.29 -14.86
N ILE A 366 -8.93 -20.68 -13.99
CA ILE A 366 -7.83 -19.80 -14.38
C ILE A 366 -6.68 -20.54 -15.09
N HIS A 367 -6.61 -21.87 -14.99
CA HIS A 367 -5.58 -22.68 -15.66
C HIS A 367 -5.88 -22.93 -17.13
N THR A 368 -7.04 -22.50 -17.62
CA THR A 368 -7.34 -22.47 -19.07
C THR A 368 -6.53 -21.40 -19.82
N ARG A 369 -5.72 -20.61 -19.12
CA ARG A 369 -4.93 -19.48 -19.66
C ARG A 369 -5.77 -18.42 -20.35
N LYS A 370 -7.05 -18.33 -19.99
CA LYS A 370 -7.95 -17.24 -20.38
C LYS A 370 -7.91 -16.15 -19.32
N SER A 371 -8.04 -14.89 -19.75
CA SER A 371 -8.18 -13.76 -18.82
C SER A 371 -9.46 -13.86 -18.01
N HIS A 372 -9.49 -13.21 -16.85
CA HIS A 372 -10.69 -13.08 -16.03
C HIS A 372 -11.88 -12.56 -16.85
N PHE A 373 -11.64 -11.59 -17.73
CA PHE A 373 -12.68 -11.06 -18.62
C PHE A 373 -13.31 -12.14 -19.49
N PHE A 374 -12.50 -12.99 -20.13
CA PHE A 374 -13.01 -14.08 -20.97
C PHE A 374 -13.74 -15.14 -20.15
N LEU A 375 -13.21 -15.52 -18.98
CA LEU A 375 -13.85 -16.48 -18.09
C LEU A 375 -15.22 -16.00 -17.60
N ALA A 376 -15.30 -14.75 -17.16
CA ALA A 376 -16.56 -14.12 -16.75
C ALA A 376 -17.57 -14.05 -17.89
N LYS A 377 -17.11 -13.73 -19.12
CA LYS A 377 -17.96 -13.71 -20.32
C LYS A 377 -18.50 -15.10 -20.65
N GLU A 378 -17.66 -16.15 -20.62
CA GLU A 378 -18.09 -17.53 -20.89
C GLU A 378 -19.11 -18.01 -19.85
N HIS A 379 -18.90 -17.69 -18.57
CA HIS A 379 -19.83 -18.03 -17.51
C HIS A 379 -21.19 -17.35 -17.67
N ALA A 380 -21.20 -16.05 -18.02
CA ALA A 380 -22.43 -15.31 -18.29
C ALA A 380 -23.22 -15.93 -19.47
N LEU A 381 -22.52 -16.31 -20.54
CA LEU A 381 -23.12 -16.98 -21.70
C LEU A 381 -23.73 -18.34 -21.34
N ARG A 382 -23.06 -19.14 -20.48
CA ARG A 382 -23.60 -20.43 -19.98
C ARG A 382 -24.85 -20.26 -19.13
N LYS A 383 -24.94 -19.19 -18.33
CA LYS A 383 -26.14 -18.85 -17.54
C LYS A 383 -27.30 -18.27 -18.36
N GLY A 384 -27.19 -18.28 -19.69
CA GLY A 384 -28.28 -17.82 -20.54
C GLY A 384 -28.39 -16.29 -20.64
N SER A 385 -27.31 -15.53 -20.44
CA SER A 385 -27.30 -14.06 -20.68
C SER A 385 -27.45 -13.69 -22.17
N ARG A 386 -27.94 -14.60 -23.02
CA ARG A 386 -28.20 -14.48 -24.47
C ARG A 386 -29.39 -13.57 -24.82
N LYS A 387 -29.63 -12.51 -24.06
CA LYS A 387 -30.18 -11.29 -24.65
C LYS A 387 -29.19 -10.18 -24.36
N GLY A 388 -28.11 -10.14 -25.15
CA GLY A 388 -27.47 -8.85 -25.39
C GLY A 388 -28.57 -7.86 -25.77
N PHE A 389 -28.51 -6.64 -25.28
CA PHE A 389 -29.51 -5.64 -25.64
C PHE A 389 -29.54 -5.52 -27.17
N LYS A 390 -30.67 -5.87 -27.81
CA LYS A 390 -30.94 -5.40 -29.17
C LYS A 390 -31.22 -3.91 -29.04
N VAL A 391 -30.23 -3.09 -29.39
CA VAL A 391 -30.41 -1.64 -29.45
C VAL A 391 -31.05 -1.34 -30.80
N CYS A 392 -32.38 -1.20 -30.80
CA CYS A 392 -33.10 -0.71 -31.97
C CYS A 392 -32.91 0.81 -32.06
N ILE A 393 -32.35 1.29 -33.17
CA ILE A 393 -32.11 2.73 -33.36
C ILE A 393 -33.34 3.34 -34.03
N TYR A 394 -33.94 4.33 -33.37
CA TYR A 394 -35.09 5.09 -33.89
C TYR A 394 -34.69 6.52 -34.23
N LYS A 395 -35.20 7.04 -35.35
CA LYS A 395 -35.15 8.47 -35.69
C LYS A 395 -36.56 8.95 -36.01
N ASN A 396 -37.03 9.99 -35.32
CA ASN A 396 -38.38 10.56 -35.47
C ASN A 396 -39.49 9.49 -35.35
N GLY A 397 -39.34 8.56 -34.40
CA GLY A 397 -40.32 7.49 -34.16
C GLY A 397 -40.30 6.32 -35.18
N LYS A 398 -39.39 6.30 -36.15
CA LYS A 398 -39.23 5.19 -37.11
C LYS A 398 -37.91 4.46 -36.91
N GLN A 399 -37.95 3.13 -36.94
CA GLN A 399 -36.75 2.28 -36.88
C GLN A 399 -35.88 2.50 -38.13
N ILE A 400 -34.59 2.72 -37.94
CA ILE A 400 -33.65 2.92 -39.05
C ILE A 400 -33.40 1.59 -39.77
N LYS A 401 -33.39 1.63 -41.11
CA LYS A 401 -33.10 0.49 -41.97
C LYS A 401 -31.68 -0.05 -41.67
N GLY A 402 -31.58 -1.33 -41.29
CA GLY A 402 -30.33 -1.97 -40.83
C GLY A 402 -30.25 -2.21 -39.31
N SER A 403 -31.24 -1.74 -38.55
CA SER A 403 -31.43 -2.13 -37.14
C SER A 403 -31.82 -3.61 -37.05
N PRO A 404 -31.32 -4.40 -36.07
CA PRO A 404 -31.63 -5.83 -35.96
C PRO A 404 -33.14 -6.06 -35.82
N ASP A 405 -33.75 -6.82 -36.75
CA ASP A 405 -35.16 -7.22 -36.66
C ASP A 405 -35.39 -8.22 -35.52
N LEU A 406 -36.56 -8.16 -34.88
CA LEU A 406 -36.90 -8.84 -33.62
C LEU A 406 -36.72 -10.37 -33.65
#